data_AF-A0A8J4V8Y9-F1
#
_entry.id   AF-A0A8J4V8Y9-F1
#
_cell.length_a   1.000
_cell.length_b   1.000
_cell.length_c   1.000
_cell.angle_alpha   90.00
_cell.angle_beta   90.00
_cell.angle_gamma   90.00
#
_symmetry.space_group_name_H-M   'P 1'
#
loop_
_entity.id
_entity.type
_entity.pdbx_description
1 polymer ?
#
loop_
_entity_poly.entity_id
_entity_poly.type
_entity_poly.pdbx_seq_one_letter_code
_entity_poly.pdbx_strand_id
1 'polypeptide(L)'
;MSDQDLFFTIWRNSYLQQKVFISYTDYIIIKNITQLDKKHNHLLSLNQHNIPVVYHLKDLDHYFIYCSHVYYYLITHVIVSTYFYVNHFHLLQQQHTTPILFGISITDKFKDPILLANDLPQSIKYYKQRNCDMINKDFIPKSVTSVYLDTTLIDIGAIPNSVRILVLNNQREDEDDSVDSDGSDIEYYIDDKEELKEDFNIKCLPQSLTQFNFNYDCKSAYINLDEIPPNLLYLNLNECKCVINGKESVTQLKFESFYPLENFNLPSNLTYLSYEYWGDSYSAINLPFLPRNLKTLILKCCLTSESKDNFPIGLINYINKDRRINQEKVLIIPHSVKKLGFYNQLTFSELPVIPITVTDLEISRSWNLFTLQIKHLTNITKLNICFDRYDDELLDELLIGLIPSTVTDLELNYSKPIKKGVIPNSVTKLFLSSHKTVPIYIPNSVTTLTFLVDNQIYPEIEIPSSVRTLGAYGANFEKFPFHLFPNVTTFWFSKSDPYNLNNN
;
A
#
# COMPACT_ATOMS: atom_id res chain seq x y z
N MET A 1 18.21 20.97 1.04
CA MET A 1 18.61 19.71 1.69
C MET A 1 17.39 19.22 2.45
N SER A 2 16.88 18.07 2.05
CA SER A 2 15.56 17.57 2.41
C SER A 2 15.64 16.71 3.67
N ASP A 3 14.94 17.12 4.72
CA ASP A 3 14.53 16.24 5.80
C ASP A 3 13.30 15.45 5.30
N GLN A 4 13.47 14.14 5.15
CA GLN A 4 12.37 13.21 4.95
C GLN A 4 12.15 12.46 6.27
N ASP A 5 11.08 12.82 6.97
CA ASP A 5 10.62 12.08 8.15
C ASP A 5 9.97 10.78 7.70
N LEU A 6 10.54 9.66 8.15
CA LEU A 6 10.02 8.31 7.95
C LEU A 6 9.02 7.99 9.08
N PHE A 7 7.77 7.67 8.72
CA PHE A 7 6.77 7.17 9.67
C PHE A 7 6.85 5.64 9.77
N PHE A 8 6.99 5.11 10.99
CA PHE A 8 6.78 3.69 11.29
C PHE A 8 5.48 3.52 12.09
N THR A 9 4.68 2.51 11.76
CA THR A 9 3.50 2.13 12.54
C THR A 9 3.77 0.77 13.20
N ILE A 10 3.54 0.65 14.50
CA ILE A 10 3.66 -0.61 15.27
C ILE A 10 2.24 -1.03 15.67
N TRP A 11 1.86 -2.29 15.39
CA TRP A 11 0.57 -2.88 15.80
C TRP A 11 0.78 -4.14 16.65
N ARG A 12 -0.09 -4.30 17.65
CA ARG A 12 -0.12 -5.44 18.58
C ARG A 12 -1.37 -6.28 18.30
N ASN A 13 -1.19 -7.59 18.15
CA ASN A 13 -2.27 -8.55 17.98
C ASN A 13 -2.52 -9.30 19.30
N SER A 14 -3.77 -9.48 19.71
CA SER A 14 -4.13 -10.10 21.00
C SER A 14 -5.17 -11.18 20.82
N TYR A 15 -4.73 -12.44 20.79
CA TYR A 15 -5.55 -13.62 21.13
C TYR A 15 -4.65 -14.76 21.63
N LEU A 16 -4.77 -15.09 22.93
CA LEU A 16 -4.74 -16.46 23.50
C LEU A 16 -4.74 -16.39 25.04
N GLN A 17 -5.74 -17.03 25.64
CA GLN A 17 -5.82 -17.23 27.08
C GLN A 17 -4.89 -18.38 27.53
N GLN A 18 -4.19 -18.12 28.63
CA GLN A 18 -3.62 -19.08 29.59
C GLN A 18 -2.70 -20.21 29.08
N LYS A 19 -1.40 -19.94 29.09
CA LYS A 19 -0.39 -20.66 29.91
C LYS A 19 0.92 -19.88 29.87
N VAL A 20 1.54 -19.73 31.04
CA VAL A 20 2.73 -18.90 31.29
C VAL A 20 3.93 -19.42 30.50
N PHE A 21 4.41 -18.64 29.52
CA PHE A 21 5.80 -18.60 29.10
C PHE A 21 6.16 -17.13 28.84
N ILE A 22 7.26 -16.68 29.45
CA ILE A 22 7.81 -15.34 29.28
C ILE A 22 8.41 -15.26 27.88
N SER A 23 7.83 -14.44 26.99
CA SER A 23 8.39 -14.12 25.69
C SER A 23 8.76 -12.63 25.67
N TYR A 24 10.05 -12.37 25.44
CA TYR A 24 10.65 -11.04 25.33
C TYR A 24 10.56 -10.58 23.87
N THR A 25 10.02 -9.39 23.63
CA THR A 25 10.08 -8.70 22.33
C THR A 25 11.33 -7.81 22.25
N ASP A 26 12.11 -8.05 21.20
CA ASP A 26 13.04 -7.19 20.45
C ASP A 26 14.10 -6.36 21.20
N TYR A 27 15.35 -6.83 21.10
CA TYR A 27 16.55 -5.99 21.19
C TYR A 27 17.28 -5.95 19.86
N ILE A 28 17.74 -4.75 19.47
CA ILE A 28 18.91 -4.59 18.60
C ILE A 28 20.13 -5.04 19.41
N ILE A 29 20.77 -6.15 19.01
CA ILE A 29 22.05 -6.55 19.61
C ILE A 29 23.14 -5.65 19.03
N ILE A 30 23.54 -4.63 19.80
CA ILE A 30 24.86 -4.00 19.62
C ILE A 30 25.89 -4.90 20.31
N LYS A 31 26.67 -5.62 19.50
CA LYS A 31 27.74 -6.50 19.98
C LYS A 31 28.97 -5.67 20.39
N ASN A 32 28.99 -5.18 21.63
CA ASN A 32 30.16 -5.06 22.53
C ASN A 32 29.93 -3.99 23.61
N ILE A 33 29.51 -4.42 24.81
CA ILE A 33 29.85 -3.72 26.05
C ILE A 33 30.27 -4.79 27.06
N THR A 34 31.57 -4.95 27.24
CA THR A 34 32.16 -5.70 28.35
C THR A 34 32.31 -4.79 29.56
N GLN A 35 31.96 -5.35 30.73
CA GLN A 35 32.23 -4.89 32.10
C GLN A 35 31.35 -3.77 32.66
N LEU A 36 30.43 -4.16 33.56
CA LEU A 36 30.10 -3.39 34.75
C LEU A 36 29.83 -4.32 35.93
N ASP A 37 30.37 -3.90 37.07
CA ASP A 37 30.75 -4.66 38.24
C ASP A 37 29.56 -4.97 39.19
N LYS A 38 29.65 -6.09 39.89
CA LYS A 38 28.68 -6.59 40.87
C LYS A 38 28.92 -5.93 42.22
N LYS A 39 28.03 -5.05 42.69
CA LYS A 39 27.93 -4.78 44.14
C LYS A 39 26.57 -4.25 44.59
N HIS A 40 26.06 -4.92 45.62
CA HIS A 40 24.97 -4.56 46.55
C HIS A 40 23.57 -5.13 46.30
N ASN A 41 23.41 -6.37 46.77
CA ASN A 41 22.18 -6.88 47.36
C ASN A 41 21.92 -6.18 48.71
N HIS A 42 20.72 -5.68 48.94
CA HIS A 42 20.03 -5.75 50.23
C HIS A 42 18.50 -5.69 50.01
N LEU A 43 17.84 -6.82 50.30
CA LEU A 43 16.39 -6.94 50.43
C LEU A 43 16.02 -6.63 51.88
N LEU A 44 15.13 -5.66 52.09
CA LEU A 44 14.39 -5.48 53.34
C LEU A 44 12.89 -5.48 53.01
N SER A 45 12.15 -6.33 53.73
CA SER A 45 10.71 -6.43 53.71
C SER A 45 10.09 -5.44 54.71
N LEU A 46 8.96 -4.81 54.35
CA LEU A 46 7.73 -4.75 55.17
C LEU A 46 6.61 -3.86 54.56
N ASN A 47 5.48 -4.53 54.35
CA ASN A 47 4.05 -4.19 54.51
C ASN A 47 3.47 -2.75 54.51
N GLN A 48 2.39 -2.67 53.73
CA GLN A 48 1.05 -2.12 54.03
C GLN A 48 0.96 -0.64 54.45
N HIS A 49 1.02 0.26 53.48
CA HIS A 49 0.03 1.34 53.27
C HIS A 49 0.20 1.88 51.84
N ASN A 50 -0.90 2.11 51.12
CA ASN A 50 -0.92 2.68 49.76
C ASN A 50 -0.46 4.15 49.80
N ILE A 51 0.85 4.37 49.88
CA ILE A 51 1.49 5.66 49.70
C ILE A 51 2.44 5.48 48.51
N PRO A 52 2.38 6.32 47.47
CA PRO A 52 3.33 6.23 46.36
C PRO A 52 4.73 6.51 46.89
N VAL A 53 5.63 5.53 46.72
CA VAL A 53 7.04 5.68 47.05
C VAL A 53 7.76 6.23 45.82
N VAL A 54 8.33 7.43 45.95
CA VAL A 54 9.17 8.06 44.92
C VAL A 54 10.61 7.63 45.16
N TYR A 55 11.20 6.94 44.18
CA TYR A 55 12.63 6.63 44.19
C TYR A 55 13.39 7.68 43.37
N HIS A 56 14.43 8.26 43.97
CA HIS A 56 15.33 9.21 43.31
C HIS A 56 16.68 8.54 43.04
N LEU A 57 16.95 8.22 41.78
CA LEU A 57 18.27 7.75 41.33
C LEU A 57 19.09 8.97 40.91
N LYS A 58 20.18 9.25 41.64
CA LYS A 58 20.86 10.55 41.59
C LYS A 58 21.67 10.83 40.30
N ASP A 59 21.81 9.86 39.40
CA ASP A 59 22.69 9.96 38.22
C ASP A 59 21.95 9.82 36.88
N LEU A 60 20.63 9.70 36.89
CA LEU A 60 19.79 9.68 35.70
C LEU A 60 18.53 10.47 36.04
N ASP A 61 18.32 11.65 35.44
CA ASP A 61 17.15 12.52 35.63
C ASP A 61 15.82 11.84 35.22
N HIS A 62 15.40 10.80 35.94
CA HIS A 62 14.23 9.99 35.64
C HIS A 62 13.46 9.69 36.93
N TYR A 63 12.14 9.86 36.85
CA TYR A 63 11.20 9.53 37.93
C TYR A 63 10.38 8.31 37.52
N PHE A 64 10.18 7.37 38.46
CA PHE A 64 9.25 6.26 38.29
C PHE A 64 8.04 6.45 39.20
N ILE A 65 6.84 6.35 38.65
CA ILE A 65 5.58 6.28 39.41
C ILE A 65 4.93 4.94 39.09
N TYR A 66 4.65 4.17 40.14
CA TYR A 66 3.95 2.89 40.03
C TYR A 66 2.48 3.08 40.39
N CYS A 67 1.58 2.91 39.42
CA CYS A 67 0.15 2.70 39.66
C CYS A 67 -0.31 1.47 38.86
N SER A 68 -1.14 0.63 39.48
CA SER A 68 -1.64 -0.59 38.87
C SER A 68 -2.53 -0.26 37.66
N HIS A 69 -2.06 -0.68 36.48
CA HIS A 69 -2.62 -0.53 35.14
C HIS A 69 -2.21 0.80 34.45
N VAL A 70 -1.41 0.65 33.38
CA VAL A 70 -0.78 1.66 32.50
C VAL A 70 0.64 2.08 32.91
N TYR A 71 1.59 1.88 31.98
CA TYR A 71 2.98 2.36 32.09
C TYR A 71 3.05 3.83 31.64
N TYR A 72 3.72 4.69 32.40
CA TYR A 72 4.06 6.06 31.99
C TYR A 72 5.56 6.19 31.73
N TYR A 73 5.93 6.73 30.58
CA TYR A 73 7.29 7.21 30.30
C TYR A 73 7.24 8.73 30.18
N LEU A 74 8.00 9.42 31.02
CA LEU A 74 8.34 10.83 30.83
C LEU A 74 9.77 10.86 30.28
N ILE A 75 9.92 11.09 28.99
CA ILE A 75 11.22 11.27 28.33
C ILE A 75 11.22 12.67 27.74
N THR A 76 12.20 13.48 28.15
CA THR A 76 12.17 14.91 27.86
C THR A 76 12.45 15.27 26.40
N HIS A 77 13.09 14.44 25.57
CA HIS A 77 13.32 14.76 24.15
C HIS A 77 13.29 13.50 23.26
N VAL A 78 12.11 13.01 22.88
CA VAL A 78 11.88 12.08 21.75
C VAL A 78 10.47 12.37 21.18
N ILE A 79 10.33 12.46 19.85
CA ILE A 79 9.01 12.44 19.18
C ILE A 79 8.43 11.03 19.39
N VAL A 80 7.60 10.87 20.42
CA VAL A 80 6.85 9.63 20.62
C VAL A 80 5.50 9.80 19.95
N SER A 81 5.22 9.04 18.89
CA SER A 81 3.84 8.85 18.42
C SER A 81 3.12 7.92 19.39
N THR A 82 2.64 8.44 20.51
CA THR A 82 1.74 7.69 21.39
C THR A 82 0.34 7.68 20.77
N TYR A 83 -0.11 6.52 20.32
CA TYR A 83 -1.52 6.27 20.02
C TYR A 83 -2.24 6.06 21.35
N PHE A 84 -3.21 6.93 21.66
CA PHE A 84 -4.02 6.77 22.85
C PHE A 84 -5.38 6.17 22.48
N TYR A 85 -5.74 5.06 23.13
CA TYR A 85 -7.12 4.62 23.26
C TYR A 85 -7.69 5.35 24.48
N VAL A 86 -8.58 6.32 24.29
CA VAL A 86 -9.05 7.17 25.39
C VAL A 86 -10.55 7.06 25.55
N ASN A 87 -10.98 6.48 26.68
CA ASN A 87 -12.36 6.56 27.11
C ASN A 87 -12.67 7.85 27.88
N HIS A 88 -11.71 8.47 28.62
CA HIS A 88 -11.89 9.78 29.29
C HIS A 88 -10.56 10.56 29.41
N PHE A 89 -10.60 11.90 29.27
CA PHE A 89 -9.46 12.80 29.49
C PHE A 89 -9.49 13.40 30.91
N HIS A 90 -8.37 13.26 31.66
CA HIS A 90 -8.02 14.17 32.75
C HIS A 90 -6.60 14.68 32.52
N LEU A 91 -6.45 15.97 32.20
CA LEU A 91 -5.16 16.59 31.91
C LEU A 91 -4.59 17.19 33.20
N LEU A 92 -3.65 16.49 33.84
CA LEU A 92 -2.86 17.06 34.94
C LEU A 92 -1.77 17.96 34.33
N GLN A 93 -1.95 19.27 34.48
CA GLN A 93 -1.04 20.28 33.96
C GLN A 93 0.18 20.42 34.90
N GLN A 94 1.36 19.94 34.49
CA GLN A 94 2.62 20.36 35.11
C GLN A 94 3.19 21.59 34.40
N GLN A 95 3.59 22.58 35.19
CA GLN A 95 4.26 23.79 34.73
C GLN A 95 5.66 23.40 34.24
N HIS A 96 5.94 23.52 32.92
CA HIS A 96 7.17 24.09 32.33
C HIS A 96 7.56 23.62 30.92
N THR A 97 6.84 22.70 30.27
CA THR A 97 6.96 22.48 28.81
C THR A 97 5.61 22.10 28.23
N THR A 98 5.09 22.84 27.24
CA THR A 98 3.86 22.46 26.53
C THR A 98 4.14 21.24 25.65
N PRO A 99 3.58 20.05 25.96
CA PRO A 99 3.76 18.88 25.09
C PRO A 99 3.14 19.14 23.72
N ILE A 100 3.86 18.81 22.65
CA ILE A 100 3.36 18.88 21.28
C ILE A 100 2.68 17.55 20.98
N LEU A 101 1.35 17.51 21.05
CA LEU A 101 0.60 16.36 20.55
C LEU A 101 0.55 16.43 19.03
N PHE A 102 1.11 15.42 18.35
CA PHE A 102 1.24 15.42 16.89
C PHE A 102 -0.01 14.89 16.16
N GLY A 103 -0.71 13.91 16.76
CA GLY A 103 -1.87 13.27 16.14
C GLY A 103 -2.88 12.73 17.14
N ILE A 104 -4.14 12.62 16.69
CA ILE A 104 -5.23 11.95 17.41
C ILE A 104 -5.90 10.95 16.46
N SER A 105 -6.24 9.77 16.98
CA SER A 105 -7.05 8.75 16.30
C SER A 105 -8.17 8.31 17.21
N ILE A 106 -9.42 8.44 16.76
CA ILE A 106 -10.62 8.02 17.48
C ILE A 106 -11.28 6.92 16.65
N THR A 107 -11.45 5.73 17.22
CA THR A 107 -11.90 4.53 16.48
C THR A 107 -13.27 4.01 16.87
N ASP A 108 -13.82 4.45 18.01
CA ASP A 108 -15.08 3.89 18.52
C ASP A 108 -16.30 4.59 17.91
N LYS A 109 -17.40 3.83 17.77
CA LYS A 109 -18.71 4.32 17.32
C LYS A 109 -19.28 5.26 18.38
N PHE A 110 -18.99 6.55 18.27
CA PHE A 110 -19.69 7.58 19.02
C PHE A 110 -20.86 8.09 18.17
N LYS A 111 -22.09 7.79 18.61
CA LYS A 111 -23.31 8.35 18.00
C LYS A 111 -23.37 9.87 18.13
N ASP A 112 -22.78 10.42 19.19
CA ASP A 112 -22.63 11.84 19.41
C ASP A 112 -21.16 12.18 19.71
N PRO A 113 -20.54 13.12 19.00
CA PRO A 113 -19.20 13.59 19.33
C PRO A 113 -19.21 14.24 20.73
N ILE A 114 -18.62 13.57 21.73
CA ILE A 114 -18.57 14.06 23.12
C ILE A 114 -17.56 15.21 23.29
N LEU A 115 -16.68 15.44 22.31
CA LEU A 115 -15.60 16.44 22.37
C LEU A 115 -15.90 17.60 21.40
N LEU A 116 -15.80 18.85 21.83
CA LEU A 116 -15.78 20.01 20.94
C LEU A 116 -14.33 20.30 20.49
N ALA A 117 -14.07 21.03 19.40
CA ALA A 117 -12.67 21.33 19.01
C ALA A 117 -11.88 22.08 20.09
N ASN A 118 -12.56 22.82 20.96
CA ASN A 118 -11.92 23.52 22.08
C ASN A 118 -11.36 22.54 23.13
N ASP A 119 -11.85 21.30 23.15
CA ASP A 119 -11.37 20.25 24.05
C ASP A 119 -10.13 19.54 23.51
N LEU A 120 -9.82 19.71 22.22
CA LEU A 120 -8.64 19.13 21.57
C LEU A 120 -7.46 20.12 21.60
N PRO A 121 -6.23 19.63 21.87
CA PRO A 121 -5.03 20.45 21.78
C PRO A 121 -4.88 21.16 20.42
N GLN A 122 -4.73 22.49 20.44
CA GLN A 122 -4.53 23.30 19.24
C GLN A 122 -3.15 23.10 18.57
N SER A 123 -2.35 22.13 19.00
CA SER A 123 -1.08 21.76 18.39
C SER A 123 -1.19 20.60 17.39
N ILE A 124 -2.32 19.89 17.35
CA ILE A 124 -2.48 18.65 16.58
C ILE A 124 -2.32 18.91 15.08
N LYS A 125 -1.59 18.02 14.39
CA LYS A 125 -1.36 18.07 12.94
C LYS A 125 -2.10 17.00 12.17
N TYR A 126 -2.32 15.85 12.81
CA TYR A 126 -3.02 14.71 12.22
C TYR A 126 -4.29 14.37 12.99
N TYR A 127 -5.40 14.25 12.28
CA TYR A 127 -6.69 13.87 12.86
C TYR A 127 -7.25 12.66 12.11
N LYS A 128 -7.56 11.60 12.83
CA LYS A 128 -8.22 10.41 12.31
C LYS A 128 -9.47 10.12 13.11
N GLN A 129 -10.61 10.05 12.44
CA GLN A 129 -11.87 9.58 13.01
C GLN A 129 -12.37 8.40 12.18
N ARG A 130 -12.80 7.34 12.85
CA ARG A 130 -13.58 6.26 12.23
C ARG A 130 -14.99 6.21 12.79
N ASN A 131 -15.91 5.65 12.02
CA ASN A 131 -17.25 5.28 12.43
C ASN A 131 -18.04 6.41 13.10
N CYS A 132 -17.97 7.62 12.54
CA CYS A 132 -18.71 8.77 13.06
C CYS A 132 -19.85 9.13 12.10
N ASP A 133 -21.07 9.30 12.60
CA ASP A 133 -22.21 9.62 11.74
C ASP A 133 -22.07 11.02 11.12
N MET A 134 -21.57 12.00 11.89
CA MET A 134 -21.48 13.39 11.44
C MET A 134 -20.29 14.15 12.03
N ILE A 135 -19.54 14.85 11.18
CA ILE A 135 -18.52 15.81 11.61
C ILE A 135 -19.08 17.23 11.54
N ASN A 136 -19.36 17.79 12.72
CA ASN A 136 -19.88 19.15 12.87
C ASN A 136 -18.85 20.22 12.53
N LYS A 137 -19.35 21.42 12.21
CA LYS A 137 -18.52 22.62 12.09
C LYS A 137 -17.69 22.87 13.36
N ASP A 138 -16.44 23.33 13.18
CA ASP A 138 -15.52 23.66 14.28
C ASP A 138 -15.24 22.46 15.22
N PHE A 139 -15.31 21.21 14.73
CA PHE A 139 -14.92 20.02 15.50
C PHE A 139 -13.44 19.64 15.33
N ILE A 140 -12.88 19.86 14.15
CA ILE A 140 -11.46 19.62 13.88
C ILE A 140 -10.65 20.89 14.21
N PRO A 141 -9.58 20.82 15.03
CA PRO A 141 -8.76 21.99 15.35
C PRO A 141 -8.13 22.65 14.13
N LYS A 142 -8.06 23.98 14.13
CA LYS A 142 -7.49 24.79 13.03
C LYS A 142 -5.99 24.56 12.78
N SER A 143 -5.32 23.81 13.63
CA SER A 143 -3.92 23.44 13.48
C SER A 143 -3.70 22.21 12.60
N VAL A 144 -4.75 21.40 12.39
CA VAL A 144 -4.71 20.11 11.71
C VAL A 144 -4.44 20.31 10.23
N THR A 145 -3.46 19.59 9.69
CA THR A 145 -3.06 19.66 8.29
C THR A 145 -3.40 18.39 7.52
N SER A 146 -3.66 17.29 8.21
CA SER A 146 -3.99 15.99 7.61
C SER A 146 -5.18 15.37 8.33
N VAL A 147 -6.20 15.01 7.57
CA VAL A 147 -7.46 14.48 8.09
C VAL A 147 -7.80 13.16 7.39
N TYR A 148 -8.14 12.14 8.18
CA TYR A 148 -8.74 10.90 7.72
C TYR A 148 -10.10 10.75 8.42
N LEU A 149 -11.18 10.63 7.66
CA LEU A 149 -12.53 10.46 8.19
C LEU A 149 -13.16 9.23 7.58
N ASP A 150 -13.72 8.38 8.44
CA ASP A 150 -14.71 7.37 8.09
C ASP A 150 -16.06 7.84 8.66
N THR A 151 -16.88 8.48 7.82
CA THR A 151 -18.10 9.15 8.25
C THR A 151 -19.18 9.14 7.17
N THR A 152 -20.43 9.46 7.46
CA THR A 152 -21.46 9.59 6.43
C THR A 152 -21.76 11.05 6.10
N LEU A 153 -21.62 11.98 7.07
CA LEU A 153 -21.97 13.39 6.89
C LEU A 153 -20.87 14.34 7.38
N ILE A 154 -20.62 15.40 6.62
CA ILE A 154 -19.65 16.45 6.97
C ILE A 154 -20.32 17.81 6.78
N ASP A 155 -20.41 18.57 7.87
CA ASP A 155 -20.98 19.92 7.84
C ASP A 155 -20.13 20.88 6.99
N ILE A 156 -20.80 21.87 6.40
CA ILE A 156 -20.12 22.96 5.69
C ILE A 156 -19.20 23.71 6.66
N GLY A 157 -17.89 23.70 6.35
CA GLY A 157 -16.86 24.33 7.17
C GLY A 157 -16.34 23.48 8.34
N ALA A 158 -16.73 22.20 8.43
CA ALA A 158 -16.18 21.25 9.39
C ALA A 158 -14.70 20.94 9.17
N ILE A 159 -14.24 20.94 7.91
CA ILE A 159 -12.84 20.74 7.56
C ILE A 159 -12.11 22.09 7.59
N PRO A 160 -11.09 22.28 8.45
CA PRO A 160 -10.39 23.54 8.55
C PRO A 160 -9.59 23.90 7.29
N ASN A 161 -9.47 25.20 7.00
CA ASN A 161 -8.64 25.74 5.91
C ASN A 161 -7.12 25.51 6.07
N SER A 162 -6.69 24.83 7.13
CA SER A 162 -5.31 24.38 7.31
C SER A 162 -5.05 23.00 6.69
N VAL A 163 -6.10 22.24 6.39
CA VAL A 163 -6.01 20.86 5.91
C VAL A 163 -5.49 20.84 4.47
N ARG A 164 -4.44 20.04 4.26
CA ARG A 164 -3.74 19.84 2.99
C ARG A 164 -3.94 18.45 2.42
N ILE A 165 -4.19 17.48 3.29
CA ILE A 165 -4.44 16.08 2.95
C ILE A 165 -5.78 15.70 3.59
N LEU A 166 -6.73 15.30 2.75
CA LEU A 166 -8.03 14.80 3.20
C LEU A 166 -8.28 13.43 2.61
N VAL A 167 -8.53 12.45 3.47
CA VAL A 167 -8.98 11.12 3.11
C VAL A 167 -10.38 10.95 3.67
N LEU A 168 -11.35 10.77 2.78
CA LEU A 168 -12.72 10.43 3.13
C LEU A 168 -12.93 8.97 2.74
N ASN A 169 -13.33 8.16 3.72
CA ASN A 169 -13.66 6.76 3.56
C ASN A 169 -15.12 6.55 3.97
N ASN A 170 -15.81 5.65 3.28
CA ASN A 170 -17.11 5.16 3.72
C ASN A 170 -17.07 3.66 3.79
N GLN A 171 -16.50 3.15 4.88
CA GLN A 171 -16.68 1.75 5.22
C GLN A 171 -17.74 1.66 6.28
N ARG A 172 -19.00 1.56 5.83
CA ARG A 172 -19.93 0.68 6.55
C ARG A 172 -19.32 -0.70 6.45
N GLU A 173 -18.55 -1.08 7.47
CA GLU A 173 -18.34 -2.49 7.80
C GLU A 173 -19.75 -3.04 7.96
N ASP A 174 -20.25 -3.70 6.92
CA ASP A 174 -21.49 -4.47 6.97
C ASP A 174 -21.24 -5.54 8.04
N GLU A 175 -21.67 -5.28 9.28
CA GLU A 175 -21.57 -6.18 10.43
C GLU A 175 -22.45 -7.45 10.27
N ASP A 176 -22.84 -7.82 9.05
CA ASP A 176 -23.86 -8.85 8.78
C ASP A 176 -23.29 -10.11 8.08
N ASP A 177 -22.03 -10.46 8.36
CA ASP A 177 -21.46 -11.76 7.98
C ASP A 177 -21.93 -12.92 8.91
N SER A 178 -23.02 -12.74 9.67
CA SER A 178 -23.65 -13.80 10.46
C SER A 178 -25.07 -14.13 9.99
N VAL A 179 -25.22 -14.60 8.75
CA VAL A 179 -26.39 -15.39 8.37
C VAL A 179 -25.93 -16.69 7.72
N ASP A 180 -25.85 -17.74 8.55
CA ASP A 180 -26.00 -19.12 8.08
C ASP A 180 -27.38 -19.26 7.42
N SER A 181 -27.44 -19.45 6.11
CA SER A 181 -28.63 -20.01 5.48
C SER A 181 -28.27 -20.91 4.30
N ASP A 182 -28.49 -22.21 4.52
CA ASP A 182 -28.58 -23.24 3.50
C ASP A 182 -29.55 -22.85 2.38
N GLY A 183 -29.09 -22.99 1.14
CA GLY A 183 -29.87 -23.64 0.08
C GLY A 183 -30.89 -22.84 -0.71
N SER A 184 -30.60 -22.77 -2.02
CA SER A 184 -31.49 -22.65 -3.19
C SER A 184 -31.93 -21.25 -3.65
N ASP A 185 -31.48 -20.96 -4.88
CA ASP A 185 -32.08 -20.11 -5.91
C ASP A 185 -32.68 -18.78 -5.47
N ILE A 186 -31.81 -17.78 -5.30
CA ILE A 186 -32.18 -16.37 -5.26
C ILE A 186 -31.35 -15.64 -6.33
N GLU A 187 -32.03 -15.14 -7.37
CA GLU A 187 -31.50 -14.07 -8.23
C GLU A 187 -31.17 -12.87 -7.34
N TYR A 188 -29.90 -12.44 -7.35
CA TYR A 188 -29.41 -11.34 -6.52
C TYR A 188 -30.21 -10.05 -6.78
N TYR A 189 -31.12 -9.75 -5.86
CA TYR A 189 -31.68 -8.42 -5.66
C TYR A 189 -30.91 -7.79 -4.49
N ILE A 190 -29.90 -6.97 -4.80
CA ILE A 190 -29.29 -6.07 -3.81
C ILE A 190 -30.29 -4.93 -3.65
N ASP A 191 -31.08 -4.99 -2.59
CA ASP A 191 -31.98 -3.92 -2.19
C ASP A 191 -31.17 -2.65 -1.93
N ASP A 192 -31.64 -1.52 -2.47
CA ASP A 192 -31.01 -0.20 -2.47
C ASP A 192 -30.73 0.28 -1.03
N LYS A 193 -29.59 -0.13 -0.46
CA LYS A 193 -29.07 0.39 0.80
C LYS A 193 -28.88 1.88 0.64
N GLU A 194 -29.66 2.65 1.42
CA GLU A 194 -29.69 4.12 1.49
C GLU A 194 -28.48 4.79 0.86
N GLU A 195 -28.58 5.07 -0.44
CA GLU A 195 -27.67 5.97 -1.13
C GLU A 195 -27.54 7.21 -0.25
N LEU A 196 -26.33 7.80 -0.14
CA LEU A 196 -26.21 9.16 0.36
C LEU A 196 -27.13 10.03 -0.51
N LYS A 197 -28.35 10.28 -0.02
CA LYS A 197 -29.39 11.02 -0.74
C LYS A 197 -29.02 12.49 -0.93
N GLU A 198 -28.03 12.96 -0.18
CA GLU A 198 -27.51 14.31 -0.26
C GLU A 198 -26.09 14.27 -0.82
N ASP A 199 -25.93 14.87 -2.01
CA ASP A 199 -24.65 15.01 -2.70
C ASP A 199 -23.60 15.60 -1.76
N PHE A 200 -22.47 14.90 -1.56
CA PHE A 200 -21.31 15.48 -0.87
C PHE A 200 -20.92 16.79 -1.56
N ASN A 201 -21.14 17.91 -0.87
CA ASN A 201 -20.93 19.23 -1.46
C ASN A 201 -19.43 19.56 -1.48
N ILE A 202 -18.79 19.31 -2.62
CA ILE A 202 -17.34 19.49 -2.80
C ILE A 202 -16.89 20.95 -2.58
N LYS A 203 -17.79 21.93 -2.61
CA LYS A 203 -17.51 23.34 -2.27
C LYS A 203 -17.07 23.51 -0.82
N CYS A 204 -17.31 22.52 0.03
CA CYS A 204 -16.89 22.52 1.43
C CYS A 204 -15.40 22.17 1.60
N LEU A 205 -14.72 21.73 0.53
CA LEU A 205 -13.31 21.42 0.60
C LEU A 205 -12.47 22.68 0.88
N PRO A 206 -11.47 22.59 1.76
CA PRO A 206 -10.64 23.73 2.11
C PRO A 206 -9.79 24.18 0.90
N GLN A 207 -9.65 25.49 0.70
CA GLN A 207 -8.90 26.05 -0.43
C GLN A 207 -7.40 25.70 -0.40
N SER A 208 -6.88 25.29 0.76
CA SER A 208 -5.52 24.81 0.98
C SER A 208 -5.28 23.36 0.58
N LEU A 209 -6.33 22.62 0.19
CA LEU A 209 -6.24 21.19 -0.07
C LEU A 209 -5.31 20.91 -1.25
N THR A 210 -4.33 20.04 -1.04
CA THR A 210 -3.35 19.63 -2.06
C THR A 210 -3.50 18.17 -2.47
N GLN A 211 -4.03 17.33 -1.58
CA GLN A 211 -4.30 15.93 -1.82
C GLN A 211 -5.70 15.58 -1.31
N PHE A 212 -6.50 14.95 -2.17
CA PHE A 212 -7.84 14.51 -1.83
C PHE A 212 -8.00 13.05 -2.26
N ASN A 213 -8.35 12.20 -1.30
CA ASN A 213 -8.69 10.81 -1.54
C ASN A 213 -10.13 10.59 -1.12
N PHE A 214 -10.96 10.30 -2.09
CA PHE A 214 -12.38 10.10 -1.92
C PHE A 214 -12.70 8.63 -2.20
N ASN A 215 -12.90 7.87 -1.12
CA ASN A 215 -13.18 6.45 -1.15
C ASN A 215 -14.62 6.20 -0.68
N TYR A 216 -15.58 6.69 -1.45
CA TYR A 216 -17.01 6.46 -1.22
C TYR A 216 -17.60 5.77 -2.43
N ASP A 217 -18.47 4.79 -2.18
CA ASP A 217 -19.41 4.28 -3.17
C ASP A 217 -20.46 5.36 -3.47
N CYS A 218 -20.07 6.34 -4.28
CA CYS A 218 -20.91 7.44 -4.69
C CYS A 218 -21.54 7.12 -6.05
N LYS A 219 -22.42 6.11 -6.06
CA LYS A 219 -23.17 5.71 -7.28
C LYS A 219 -23.99 6.84 -7.88
N SER A 220 -24.28 7.91 -7.15
CA SER A 220 -25.11 9.04 -7.58
C SER A 220 -24.39 10.38 -7.70
N ALA A 221 -23.25 10.58 -7.02
CA ALA A 221 -22.66 11.93 -6.91
C ALA A 221 -21.94 12.36 -8.20
N TYR A 222 -22.36 13.51 -8.73
CA TYR A 222 -21.68 14.21 -9.82
C TYR A 222 -20.61 15.13 -9.25
N ILE A 223 -19.33 14.79 -9.44
CA ILE A 223 -18.24 15.66 -9.01
C ILE A 223 -17.87 16.61 -10.14
N ASN A 224 -18.22 17.89 -9.98
CA ASN A 224 -17.72 18.95 -10.85
C ASN A 224 -16.33 19.40 -10.37
N LEU A 225 -15.23 19.05 -11.08
CA LEU A 225 -13.89 19.46 -10.64
C LEU A 225 -13.64 20.97 -10.78
N ASP A 226 -14.50 21.73 -11.46
CA ASP A 226 -14.38 23.19 -11.44
C ASP A 226 -14.54 23.74 -10.01
N GLU A 227 -15.28 23.02 -9.17
CA GLU A 227 -15.54 23.32 -7.76
C GLU A 227 -14.45 22.80 -6.82
N ILE A 228 -13.49 22.02 -7.32
CA ILE A 228 -12.34 21.57 -6.52
C ILE A 228 -11.40 22.76 -6.21
N PRO A 229 -10.81 22.78 -5.00
CA PRO A 229 -9.79 23.75 -4.63
C PRO A 229 -8.69 23.94 -5.69
N PRO A 230 -8.31 25.18 -6.03
CA PRO A 230 -7.34 25.48 -7.09
C PRO A 230 -5.92 25.00 -6.77
N ASN A 231 -5.64 24.61 -5.53
CA ASN A 231 -4.34 24.09 -5.10
C ASN A 231 -4.27 22.56 -5.11
N LEU A 232 -5.34 21.86 -5.54
CA LEU A 232 -5.36 20.41 -5.55
C LEU A 232 -4.40 19.86 -6.62
N LEU A 233 -3.42 19.08 -6.18
CA LEU A 233 -2.38 18.47 -7.03
C LEU A 233 -2.63 16.98 -7.25
N TYR A 234 -3.13 16.28 -6.23
CA TYR A 234 -3.43 14.85 -6.24
C TYR A 234 -4.91 14.63 -5.96
N LEU A 235 -5.55 13.86 -6.82
CA LEU A 235 -6.95 13.45 -6.69
C LEU A 235 -7.06 11.94 -6.88
N ASN A 236 -7.59 11.25 -5.88
CA ASN A 236 -8.00 9.86 -5.97
C ASN A 236 -9.52 9.78 -5.79
N LEU A 237 -10.22 9.25 -6.79
CA LEU A 237 -11.65 9.02 -6.76
C LEU A 237 -11.89 7.52 -6.91
N ASN A 238 -12.46 6.90 -5.89
CA ASN A 238 -12.93 5.53 -5.97
C ASN A 238 -14.45 5.50 -6.20
N GLU A 239 -14.91 4.55 -7.00
CA GLU A 239 -16.32 4.25 -7.31
C GLU A 239 -17.20 5.46 -7.69
N CYS A 240 -16.62 6.51 -8.29
CA CYS A 240 -17.36 7.72 -8.66
C CYS A 240 -18.03 7.59 -10.04
N LYS A 241 -19.30 7.98 -10.15
CA LYS A 241 -20.08 7.85 -11.40
C LYS A 241 -19.62 8.75 -12.53
N CYS A 242 -19.16 9.95 -12.21
CA CYS A 242 -18.87 10.93 -13.25
C CYS A 242 -18.06 12.09 -12.71
N VAL A 243 -17.14 12.53 -13.56
CA VAL A 243 -16.34 13.70 -13.36
C VAL A 243 -16.43 14.43 -14.70
N ILE A 244 -16.80 15.70 -14.72
CA ILE A 244 -17.22 16.32 -15.99
C ILE A 244 -16.14 17.24 -16.58
N ASN A 245 -15.25 17.83 -15.78
CA ASN A 245 -14.18 18.69 -16.29
C ASN A 245 -12.94 18.61 -15.41
N GLY A 246 -11.76 18.40 -15.99
CA GLY A 246 -10.47 18.40 -15.30
C GLY A 246 -10.05 19.78 -14.77
N LYS A 247 -9.69 19.88 -13.49
CA LYS A 247 -9.04 21.08 -12.95
C LYS A 247 -7.57 21.10 -13.34
N GLU A 248 -7.12 22.18 -14.00
CA GLU A 248 -5.73 22.33 -14.49
C GLU A 248 -4.64 22.26 -13.42
N SER A 249 -4.97 22.42 -12.13
CA SER A 249 -4.01 22.26 -11.04
C SER A 249 -3.64 20.79 -10.77
N VAL A 250 -4.50 19.85 -11.15
CA VAL A 250 -4.34 18.43 -10.84
C VAL A 250 -3.26 17.84 -11.74
N THR A 251 -2.19 17.34 -11.12
CA THR A 251 -1.04 16.74 -11.80
C THR A 251 -1.02 15.22 -11.68
N GLN A 252 -1.76 14.67 -10.72
CA GLN A 252 -1.91 13.23 -10.50
C GLN A 252 -3.38 12.89 -10.26
N LEU A 253 -3.90 11.98 -11.08
CA LEU A 253 -5.27 11.50 -11.01
C LEU A 253 -5.27 9.99 -10.90
N LYS A 254 -5.93 9.47 -9.87
CA LYS A 254 -6.30 8.07 -9.76
C LYS A 254 -7.83 7.98 -9.77
N PHE A 255 -8.34 7.08 -10.59
CA PHE A 255 -9.75 6.92 -10.82
C PHE A 255 -10.08 5.44 -10.85
N GLU A 256 -11.01 5.03 -10.04
CA GLU A 256 -11.60 3.69 -10.06
C GLU A 256 -13.11 3.92 -10.22
N SER A 257 -13.74 3.33 -11.23
CA SER A 257 -15.14 3.62 -11.52
C SER A 257 -15.86 2.47 -12.22
N PHE A 258 -17.17 2.45 -12.04
CA PHE A 258 -18.08 1.58 -12.76
C PHE A 258 -18.54 2.17 -14.10
N TYR A 259 -18.12 3.40 -14.43
CA TYR A 259 -18.61 4.13 -15.61
C TYR A 259 -17.47 4.50 -16.56
N PRO A 260 -17.69 4.41 -17.89
CA PRO A 260 -16.68 4.75 -18.87
C PRO A 260 -16.42 6.26 -18.87
N LEU A 261 -15.18 6.67 -19.19
CA LEU A 261 -14.76 8.07 -19.32
C LEU A 261 -15.28 8.75 -20.60
N GLU A 262 -16.52 8.50 -20.96
CA GLU A 262 -17.14 9.17 -22.10
C GLU A 262 -17.25 10.67 -21.79
N ASN A 263 -16.56 11.50 -22.58
CA ASN A 263 -16.51 12.97 -22.45
C ASN A 263 -15.62 13.52 -21.33
N PHE A 264 -14.64 12.75 -20.84
CA PHE A 264 -13.75 13.28 -19.81
C PHE A 264 -12.68 14.23 -20.35
N ASN A 265 -12.78 15.51 -20.01
CA ASN A 265 -11.72 16.48 -20.27
C ASN A 265 -10.62 16.35 -19.22
N LEU A 266 -9.58 15.55 -19.50
CA LEU A 266 -8.42 15.41 -18.61
C LEU A 266 -7.66 16.75 -18.48
N PRO A 267 -7.16 17.12 -17.29
CA PRO A 267 -6.33 18.32 -17.11
C PRO A 267 -5.10 18.30 -18.01
N SER A 268 -4.78 19.42 -18.66
CA SER A 268 -3.63 19.49 -19.57
C SER A 268 -2.27 19.33 -18.86
N ASN A 269 -2.21 19.66 -17.57
CA ASN A 269 -1.03 19.50 -16.71
C ASN A 269 -0.87 18.10 -16.08
N LEU A 270 -1.76 17.15 -16.40
CA LEU A 270 -1.72 15.82 -15.82
C LEU A 270 -0.43 15.08 -16.22
N THR A 271 0.31 14.60 -15.22
CA THR A 271 1.57 13.84 -15.40
C THR A 271 1.43 12.36 -15.03
N TYR A 272 0.42 12.03 -14.22
CA TYR A 272 0.11 10.67 -13.79
C TYR A 272 -1.39 10.42 -13.90
N LEU A 273 -1.77 9.34 -14.59
CA LEU A 273 -3.13 8.84 -14.67
C LEU A 273 -3.13 7.35 -14.32
N SER A 274 -3.92 6.97 -13.32
CA SER A 274 -4.28 5.57 -13.05
C SER A 274 -5.78 5.44 -13.17
N TYR A 275 -6.24 4.59 -14.06
CA TYR A 275 -7.66 4.41 -14.31
C TYR A 275 -8.04 2.92 -14.24
N GLU A 276 -9.08 2.61 -13.48
CA GLU A 276 -9.65 1.27 -13.31
C GLU A 276 -11.13 1.30 -13.60
N TYR A 277 -11.57 0.37 -14.44
CA TYR A 277 -12.97 0.21 -14.77
C TYR A 277 -13.46 -1.14 -14.28
N TRP A 278 -14.49 -1.11 -13.44
CA TRP A 278 -15.06 -2.30 -12.82
C TRP A 278 -16.35 -2.76 -13.49
N GLY A 279 -16.86 -2.04 -14.50
CA GLY A 279 -18.10 -2.40 -15.16
C GLY A 279 -18.01 -3.71 -15.94
N ASP A 280 -19.12 -4.45 -15.98
CA ASP A 280 -19.24 -5.74 -16.66
C ASP A 280 -19.21 -5.63 -18.20
N SER A 281 -19.38 -4.43 -18.73
CA SER A 281 -19.46 -4.19 -20.16
C SER A 281 -18.09 -4.08 -20.81
N TYR A 282 -17.92 -4.80 -21.93
CA TYR A 282 -16.81 -4.70 -22.90
C TYR A 282 -16.67 -3.31 -23.56
N SER A 283 -17.23 -2.27 -22.97
CA SER A 283 -17.11 -0.89 -23.43
C SER A 283 -15.66 -0.47 -23.27
N ALA A 284 -14.90 -0.67 -24.34
CA ALA A 284 -13.59 -0.11 -24.50
C ALA A 284 -13.68 1.41 -24.29
N ILE A 285 -12.77 1.97 -23.50
CA ILE A 285 -12.82 3.40 -23.21
C ILE A 285 -12.19 4.15 -24.37
N ASN A 286 -12.96 5.09 -24.90
CA ASN A 286 -12.41 6.12 -25.76
C ASN A 286 -11.75 7.15 -24.84
N LEU A 287 -10.43 7.24 -24.87
CA LEU A 287 -9.67 8.33 -24.27
C LEU A 287 -9.26 9.26 -25.41
N PRO A 288 -10.20 10.04 -26.00
CA PRO A 288 -9.91 10.74 -27.23
C PRO A 288 -8.77 11.75 -27.09
N PHE A 289 -8.41 12.19 -25.87
CA PHE A 289 -7.29 13.09 -25.63
C PHE A 289 -6.54 12.78 -24.32
N LEU A 290 -5.48 11.98 -24.41
CA LEU A 290 -4.50 11.91 -23.33
C LEU A 290 -3.70 13.22 -23.26
N PRO A 291 -3.50 13.84 -22.08
CA PRO A 291 -2.72 15.06 -21.95
C PRO A 291 -1.29 14.90 -22.45
N ARG A 292 -0.78 15.91 -23.18
CA ARG A 292 0.58 15.88 -23.76
C ARG A 292 1.69 15.74 -22.70
N ASN A 293 1.42 16.19 -21.48
CA ASN A 293 2.36 16.16 -20.36
C ASN A 293 2.35 14.84 -19.57
N LEU A 294 1.50 13.88 -19.96
CA LEU A 294 1.34 12.62 -19.23
C LEU A 294 2.62 11.78 -19.35
N LYS A 295 3.20 11.44 -18.19
CA LYS A 295 4.42 10.63 -18.06
C LYS A 295 4.13 9.21 -17.65
N THR A 296 3.08 8.99 -16.86
CA THR A 296 2.69 7.67 -16.38
C THR A 296 1.21 7.42 -16.67
N LEU A 297 0.92 6.30 -17.31
CA LEU A 297 -0.43 5.82 -17.58
C LEU A 297 -0.55 4.39 -17.07
N ILE A 298 -1.44 4.19 -16.10
CA ILE A 298 -1.84 2.87 -15.60
C ILE A 298 -3.30 2.67 -15.96
N LEU A 299 -3.59 1.63 -16.73
CA LEU A 299 -4.95 1.27 -17.11
C LEU A 299 -5.25 -0.09 -16.53
N LYS A 300 -6.44 -0.28 -15.97
CA LYS A 300 -6.98 -1.57 -15.57
C LYS A 300 -8.29 -1.83 -16.33
N CYS A 301 -8.28 -1.53 -17.63
CA CYS A 301 -9.44 -1.57 -18.52
C CYS A 301 -9.03 -1.61 -20.02
N CYS A 302 -9.98 -1.94 -20.89
CA CYS A 302 -9.78 -1.97 -22.34
C CYS A 302 -9.71 -0.55 -22.94
N LEU A 303 -8.81 -0.34 -23.90
CA LEU A 303 -8.79 0.84 -24.77
C LEU A 303 -9.51 0.56 -26.09
N THR A 304 -10.25 1.55 -26.61
CA THR A 304 -10.79 1.47 -27.98
C THR A 304 -9.67 1.45 -29.01
N SER A 305 -9.95 0.95 -30.21
CA SER A 305 -9.02 1.00 -31.35
C SER A 305 -8.59 2.43 -31.71
N GLU A 306 -9.47 3.42 -31.53
CA GLU A 306 -9.22 4.84 -31.79
C GLU A 306 -8.24 5.46 -30.80
N SER A 307 -8.30 5.08 -29.53
CA SER A 307 -7.43 5.64 -28.48
C SER A 307 -5.95 5.24 -28.64
N LYS A 308 -5.68 4.19 -29.42
CA LYS A 308 -4.34 3.60 -29.57
C LYS A 308 -3.37 4.48 -30.34
N ASP A 309 -3.88 5.35 -31.20
CA ASP A 309 -3.05 6.19 -32.08
C ASP A 309 -2.66 7.53 -31.39
N ASN A 310 -3.20 7.79 -30.19
CA ASN A 310 -3.11 9.09 -29.51
C ASN A 310 -2.31 9.07 -28.19
N PHE A 311 -1.39 8.12 -28.01
CA PHE A 311 -0.53 8.16 -26.84
C PHE A 311 0.38 9.42 -26.85
N PRO A 312 0.60 10.05 -25.68
CA PRO A 312 1.44 11.24 -25.60
C PRO A 312 2.91 10.89 -25.86
N ILE A 313 3.58 11.74 -26.64
CA ILE A 313 5.00 11.58 -27.03
C ILE A 313 5.93 11.57 -25.81
N GLY A 314 5.51 12.15 -24.68
CA GLY A 314 6.27 12.19 -23.43
C GLY A 314 6.02 11.00 -22.48
N LEU A 315 5.24 10.00 -22.87
CA LEU A 315 4.87 8.89 -21.99
C LEU A 315 6.08 8.01 -21.64
N ILE A 316 6.41 7.90 -20.35
CA ILE A 316 7.58 7.16 -19.86
C ILE A 316 7.18 5.78 -19.33
N ASN A 317 6.07 5.72 -18.61
CA ASN A 317 5.58 4.49 -17.98
C ASN A 317 4.19 4.18 -18.52
N TYR A 318 4.02 2.99 -19.10
CA TYR A 318 2.73 2.48 -19.54
C TYR A 318 2.49 1.10 -18.96
N ILE A 319 1.48 0.98 -18.10
CA ILE A 319 1.13 -0.28 -17.46
C ILE A 319 -0.33 -0.58 -17.76
N ASN A 320 -0.58 -1.67 -18.47
CA ASN A 320 -1.91 -2.18 -18.69
C ASN A 320 -2.16 -3.42 -17.82
N LYS A 321 -3.15 -3.31 -16.96
CA LYS A 321 -3.62 -4.27 -15.97
C LYS A 321 -5.05 -4.74 -16.23
N ASP A 322 -5.57 -4.50 -17.43
CA ASP A 322 -6.87 -4.99 -17.85
C ASP A 322 -6.91 -6.52 -17.90
N ARG A 323 -7.97 -7.13 -17.34
CA ARG A 323 -8.20 -8.56 -17.24
C ARG A 323 -8.52 -9.24 -18.57
N ARG A 324 -9.05 -8.51 -19.55
CA ARG A 324 -9.65 -9.10 -20.76
C ARG A 324 -9.34 -8.29 -22.00
N ILE A 325 -8.11 -8.39 -22.51
CA ILE A 325 -7.71 -7.68 -23.73
C ILE A 325 -7.95 -8.59 -24.93
N ASN A 326 -9.17 -8.57 -25.47
CA ASN A 326 -9.47 -9.07 -26.82
C ASN A 326 -9.30 -7.91 -27.79
N GLN A 327 -8.16 -7.83 -28.50
CA GLN A 327 -7.88 -6.70 -29.39
C GLN A 327 -7.59 -7.16 -30.82
N GLU A 328 -8.40 -6.65 -31.75
CA GLU A 328 -8.25 -6.91 -33.20
C GLU A 328 -7.14 -6.07 -33.86
N LYS A 329 -6.77 -4.92 -33.26
CA LYS A 329 -5.74 -4.00 -33.79
C LYS A 329 -4.50 -4.00 -32.92
N VAL A 330 -3.33 -4.05 -33.54
CA VAL A 330 -2.01 -3.93 -32.90
C VAL A 330 -1.95 -2.66 -32.04
N LEU A 331 -1.51 -2.83 -30.80
CA LEU A 331 -1.24 -1.70 -29.90
C LEU A 331 0.10 -1.04 -30.28
N ILE A 332 0.06 0.24 -30.63
CA ILE A 332 1.26 1.05 -30.91
C ILE A 332 1.73 1.67 -29.60
N ILE A 333 2.94 1.34 -29.17
CA ILE A 333 3.54 1.86 -27.94
C ILE A 333 4.50 3.00 -28.30
N PRO A 334 4.41 4.18 -27.65
CA PRO A 334 5.33 5.29 -27.93
C PRO A 334 6.79 4.92 -27.73
N HIS A 335 7.67 5.43 -28.59
CA HIS A 335 9.12 5.28 -28.46
C HIS A 335 9.71 5.92 -27.19
N SER A 336 8.96 6.74 -26.45
CA SER A 336 9.39 7.33 -25.18
C SER A 336 9.29 6.38 -23.98
N VAL A 337 8.52 5.29 -24.11
CA VAL A 337 8.22 4.39 -22.98
C VAL A 337 9.48 3.64 -22.56
N LYS A 338 9.80 3.71 -21.26
CA LYS A 338 10.91 3.00 -20.61
C LYS A 338 10.45 1.83 -19.76
N LYS A 339 9.26 1.97 -19.15
CA LYS A 339 8.62 0.92 -18.37
C LYS A 339 7.30 0.50 -19.02
N LEU A 340 7.19 -0.78 -19.33
CA LEU A 340 6.04 -1.38 -20.00
C LEU A 340 5.49 -2.54 -19.16
N GLY A 341 4.19 -2.56 -18.88
CA GLY A 341 3.56 -3.63 -18.13
C GLY A 341 2.30 -4.17 -18.81
N PHE A 342 2.12 -5.49 -18.82
CA PHE A 342 0.92 -6.19 -19.27
C PHE A 342 0.54 -7.24 -18.24
N TYR A 343 -0.58 -7.10 -17.53
CA TYR A 343 -0.85 -8.00 -16.39
C TYR A 343 -1.85 -9.13 -16.62
N ASN A 344 -2.66 -9.10 -17.68
CA ASN A 344 -3.58 -10.21 -17.92
C ASN A 344 -3.63 -10.63 -19.38
N GLN A 345 -4.38 -11.71 -19.65
CA GLN A 345 -4.53 -12.40 -20.92
C GLN A 345 -4.72 -11.42 -22.07
N LEU A 346 -3.65 -11.30 -22.85
CA LEU A 346 -3.58 -10.63 -24.12
C LEU A 346 -3.92 -11.69 -25.15
N THR A 347 -5.10 -11.61 -25.74
CA THR A 347 -5.46 -12.40 -26.91
C THR A 347 -5.27 -11.52 -28.14
N PHE A 348 -4.02 -11.10 -28.35
CA PHE A 348 -3.69 -10.40 -29.58
C PHE A 348 -3.61 -11.41 -30.72
N SER A 349 -4.30 -11.11 -31.83
CA SER A 349 -4.01 -11.76 -33.12
C SER A 349 -2.56 -11.45 -33.56
N GLU A 350 -2.09 -10.24 -33.23
CA GLU A 350 -0.75 -9.74 -33.53
C GLU A 350 -0.12 -9.06 -32.32
N LEU A 351 1.04 -9.55 -31.89
CA LEU A 351 1.74 -9.02 -30.71
C LEU A 351 2.19 -7.57 -30.90
N PRO A 352 2.14 -6.74 -29.85
CA PRO A 352 2.58 -5.36 -29.91
C PRO A 352 4.09 -5.26 -30.13
N VAL A 353 4.52 -4.32 -30.97
CA VAL A 353 5.95 -4.00 -31.15
C VAL A 353 6.43 -3.26 -29.89
N ILE A 354 7.32 -3.91 -29.13
CA ILE A 354 7.93 -3.31 -27.94
C ILE A 354 9.04 -2.33 -28.39
N PRO A 355 8.98 -1.05 -28.00
CA PRO A 355 10.00 -0.08 -28.36
C PRO A 355 11.37 -0.42 -27.78
N ILE A 356 12.44 -0.09 -28.53
CA ILE A 356 13.84 -0.32 -28.14
C ILE A 356 14.23 0.40 -26.83
N THR A 357 13.48 1.43 -26.46
CA THR A 357 13.67 2.26 -25.26
C THR A 357 13.13 1.62 -23.99
N VAL A 358 12.34 0.55 -24.09
CA VAL A 358 11.86 -0.19 -22.93
C VAL A 358 13.03 -0.92 -22.29
N THR A 359 13.23 -0.65 -20.99
CA THR A 359 14.29 -1.28 -20.17
C THR A 359 13.72 -2.06 -18.99
N ASP A 360 12.48 -1.77 -18.58
CA ASP A 360 11.72 -2.43 -17.52
C ASP A 360 10.42 -2.99 -18.11
N LEU A 361 10.29 -4.32 -18.13
CA LEU A 361 9.17 -5.03 -18.74
C LEU A 361 8.48 -5.93 -17.72
N GLU A 362 7.18 -5.76 -17.55
CA GLU A 362 6.34 -6.58 -16.68
C GLU A 362 5.31 -7.34 -17.54
N ILE A 363 5.25 -8.66 -17.41
CA ILE A 363 4.35 -9.54 -18.16
C ILE A 363 3.66 -10.48 -17.17
N SER A 364 2.34 -10.54 -17.20
CA SER A 364 1.53 -11.48 -16.42
C SER A 364 0.36 -12.06 -17.22
N ARG A 365 -0.01 -13.32 -16.87
CA ARG A 365 -1.06 -14.20 -17.45
C ARG A 365 -1.09 -14.36 -19.00
N SER A 366 -0.18 -13.73 -19.75
CA SER A 366 -0.20 -13.63 -21.23
C SER A 366 0.98 -14.27 -21.94
N TRP A 367 1.69 -15.12 -21.21
CA TRP A 367 3.03 -15.55 -21.60
C TRP A 367 3.07 -16.39 -22.88
N ASN A 368 2.03 -17.18 -23.14
CA ASN A 368 2.03 -18.15 -24.24
C ASN A 368 2.23 -17.47 -25.60
N LEU A 369 1.71 -16.23 -25.80
CA LEU A 369 1.94 -15.47 -27.02
C LEU A 369 3.27 -14.69 -27.00
N PHE A 370 3.70 -14.16 -25.84
CA PHE A 370 4.89 -13.30 -25.75
C PHE A 370 6.23 -14.04 -25.80
N THR A 371 6.24 -15.35 -25.52
CA THR A 371 7.47 -16.13 -25.41
C THR A 371 8.36 -16.06 -26.65
N LEU A 372 7.79 -15.95 -27.85
CA LEU A 372 8.56 -15.94 -29.08
C LEU A 372 9.22 -14.58 -29.38
N GLN A 373 8.70 -13.48 -28.83
CA GLN A 373 9.15 -12.13 -29.18
C GLN A 373 10.14 -11.53 -28.17
N ILE A 374 10.02 -11.84 -26.89
CA ILE A 374 10.87 -11.18 -25.89
C ILE A 374 12.34 -11.56 -26.00
N LYS A 375 12.66 -12.77 -26.47
CA LYS A 375 14.05 -13.27 -26.58
C LYS A 375 14.96 -12.40 -27.45
N HIS A 376 14.38 -11.62 -28.36
CA HIS A 376 15.10 -10.71 -29.25
C HIS A 376 15.26 -9.29 -28.70
N LEU A 377 14.63 -8.97 -27.57
CA LEU A 377 14.71 -7.65 -26.97
C LEU A 377 16.05 -7.49 -26.26
N THR A 378 16.93 -6.67 -26.84
CA THR A 378 18.30 -6.48 -26.36
C THR A 378 18.49 -5.36 -25.34
N ASN A 379 17.43 -4.65 -24.96
CA ASN A 379 17.51 -3.51 -24.02
C ASN A 379 16.81 -3.76 -22.69
N ILE A 380 16.18 -4.91 -22.51
CA ILE A 380 15.49 -5.25 -21.27
C ILE A 380 16.53 -5.56 -20.20
N THR A 381 16.57 -4.74 -19.16
CA THR A 381 17.48 -4.89 -18.00
C THR A 381 16.75 -5.38 -16.77
N LYS A 382 15.46 -5.06 -16.66
CA LYS A 382 14.55 -5.53 -15.63
C LYS A 382 13.35 -6.24 -16.28
N LEU A 383 13.08 -7.45 -15.82
CA LEU A 383 11.99 -8.28 -16.32
C LEU A 383 11.21 -8.85 -15.14
N ASN A 384 9.91 -8.60 -15.11
CA ASN A 384 8.96 -9.25 -14.20
C ASN A 384 8.06 -10.18 -15.02
N ILE A 385 8.09 -11.46 -14.70
CA ILE A 385 7.24 -12.49 -15.28
C ILE A 385 6.38 -13.04 -14.15
N CYS A 386 5.09 -12.70 -14.18
CA CYS A 386 4.16 -13.12 -13.15
C CYS A 386 3.11 -14.09 -13.68
N PHE A 387 3.15 -15.35 -13.27
CA PHE A 387 2.08 -16.31 -13.57
C PHE A 387 1.07 -16.35 -12.44
N ASP A 388 -0.22 -16.39 -12.76
CA ASP A 388 -1.23 -16.59 -11.75
C ASP A 388 -1.34 -18.07 -11.37
N ARG A 389 -1.73 -18.37 -10.12
CA ARG A 389 -1.78 -19.73 -9.58
C ARG A 389 -2.64 -20.68 -10.39
N TYR A 390 -3.66 -20.14 -11.07
CA TYR A 390 -4.62 -20.92 -11.85
C TYR A 390 -4.10 -21.30 -13.25
N ASP A 391 -3.07 -20.63 -13.76
CA ASP A 391 -2.53 -20.87 -15.11
C ASP A 391 -1.45 -21.98 -15.12
N ASP A 392 -1.06 -22.49 -13.94
CA ASP A 392 0.03 -23.46 -13.76
C ASP A 392 -0.12 -24.73 -14.61
N GLU A 393 -1.35 -25.21 -14.83
CA GLU A 393 -1.57 -26.44 -15.59
C GLU A 393 -1.36 -26.25 -17.10
N LEU A 394 -1.54 -25.02 -17.60
CA LEU A 394 -1.55 -24.70 -19.03
C LEU A 394 -0.21 -24.19 -19.57
N LEU A 395 0.75 -23.89 -18.71
CA LEU A 395 2.05 -23.34 -19.11
C LEU A 395 3.07 -24.42 -19.43
N ASP A 396 3.65 -24.41 -20.62
CA ASP A 396 4.82 -25.25 -20.91
C ASP A 396 6.03 -24.87 -20.03
N GLU A 397 7.03 -25.76 -19.99
CA GLU A 397 8.32 -25.48 -19.36
C GLU A 397 8.97 -24.21 -19.95
N LEU A 398 9.55 -23.35 -19.10
CA LEU A 398 10.35 -22.22 -19.58
C LEU A 398 11.56 -22.73 -20.38
N LEU A 399 11.68 -22.26 -21.63
CA LEU A 399 12.75 -22.67 -22.53
C LEU A 399 14.04 -21.89 -22.29
N ILE A 400 15.18 -22.54 -22.54
CA ILE A 400 16.50 -21.88 -22.53
C ILE A 400 16.55 -20.78 -23.60
N GLY A 401 17.08 -19.62 -23.23
CA GLY A 401 17.19 -18.46 -24.12
C GLY A 401 15.92 -17.64 -24.28
N LEU A 402 14.85 -17.97 -23.54
CA LEU A 402 13.61 -17.22 -23.52
C LEU A 402 13.76 -15.84 -22.85
N ILE A 403 14.45 -15.81 -21.71
CA ILE A 403 14.77 -14.58 -20.99
C ILE A 403 15.96 -13.92 -21.68
N PRO A 404 15.88 -12.63 -22.06
CA PRO A 404 16.99 -11.94 -22.72
C PRO A 404 18.27 -11.95 -21.88
N SER A 405 19.41 -12.15 -22.53
CA SER A 405 20.73 -12.14 -21.88
C SER A 405 21.16 -10.78 -21.35
N THR A 406 20.35 -9.73 -21.56
CA THR A 406 20.55 -8.40 -21.00
C THR A 406 19.86 -8.19 -19.66
N VAL A 407 18.98 -9.10 -19.24
CA VAL A 407 18.25 -9.00 -17.96
C VAL A 407 19.23 -9.17 -16.81
N THR A 408 19.24 -8.18 -15.91
CA THR A 408 20.07 -8.16 -14.70
C THR A 408 19.24 -8.23 -13.42
N ASP A 409 17.96 -7.83 -13.50
CA ASP A 409 16.97 -7.85 -12.43
C ASP A 409 15.75 -8.66 -12.91
N LEU A 410 15.57 -9.85 -12.35
CA LEU A 410 14.54 -10.79 -12.76
C LEU A 410 13.61 -11.09 -11.58
N GLU A 411 12.32 -10.84 -11.80
CA GLU A 411 11.24 -11.30 -10.95
C GLU A 411 10.48 -12.40 -11.68
N LEU A 412 10.39 -13.58 -11.08
CA LEU A 412 9.81 -14.75 -11.71
C LEU A 412 8.85 -15.43 -10.73
N ASN A 413 7.55 -15.25 -10.98
CA ASN A 413 6.48 -15.96 -10.26
C ASN A 413 6.09 -17.23 -11.02
N TYR A 414 6.91 -18.28 -10.93
CA TYR A 414 6.76 -19.51 -11.71
C TYR A 414 6.81 -20.75 -10.81
N SER A 415 5.91 -21.69 -11.03
CA SER A 415 5.66 -22.84 -10.14
C SER A 415 6.27 -24.17 -10.63
N LYS A 416 6.83 -24.23 -11.85
CA LYS A 416 7.42 -25.44 -12.42
C LYS A 416 8.95 -25.47 -12.26
N PRO A 417 9.62 -26.63 -12.47
CA PRO A 417 11.07 -26.72 -12.34
C PRO A 417 11.78 -25.73 -13.28
N ILE A 418 12.80 -25.05 -12.77
CA ILE A 418 13.63 -24.15 -13.57
C ILE A 418 14.92 -24.89 -13.92
N LYS A 419 15.03 -25.29 -15.19
CA LYS A 419 16.21 -25.99 -15.71
C LYS A 419 17.43 -25.07 -15.79
N LYS A 420 18.61 -25.67 -15.73
CA LYS A 420 19.87 -24.94 -15.93
C LYS A 420 19.90 -24.23 -17.28
N GLY A 421 20.28 -22.96 -17.27
CA GLY A 421 20.37 -22.11 -18.47
C GLY A 421 19.07 -21.36 -18.82
N VAL A 422 17.95 -21.63 -18.14
CA VAL A 422 16.71 -20.85 -18.31
C VAL A 422 16.90 -19.41 -17.81
N ILE A 423 17.42 -19.26 -16.59
CA ILE A 423 17.81 -17.95 -16.06
C ILE A 423 19.19 -17.59 -16.63
N PRO A 424 19.35 -16.45 -17.32
CA PRO A 424 20.63 -16.05 -17.89
C PRO A 424 21.68 -15.73 -16.81
N ASN A 425 22.96 -15.95 -17.14
CA ASN A 425 24.10 -15.58 -16.28
C ASN A 425 24.31 -14.07 -16.12
N SER A 426 23.50 -13.23 -16.77
CA SER A 426 23.48 -11.78 -16.57
C SER A 426 22.67 -11.38 -15.33
N VAL A 427 21.78 -12.26 -14.83
CA VAL A 427 20.91 -11.95 -13.70
C VAL A 427 21.73 -11.85 -12.42
N THR A 428 21.65 -10.69 -11.77
CA THR A 428 22.34 -10.39 -10.51
C THR A 428 21.38 -10.21 -9.34
N LYS A 429 20.13 -9.82 -9.62
CA LYS A 429 19.02 -9.78 -8.67
C LYS A 429 17.94 -10.72 -9.15
N LEU A 430 17.55 -11.66 -8.29
CA LEU A 430 16.56 -12.67 -8.59
C LEU A 430 15.51 -12.70 -7.49
N PHE A 431 14.26 -12.47 -7.86
CA PHE A 431 13.09 -12.71 -7.04
C PHE A 431 12.34 -13.93 -7.57
N LEU A 432 12.11 -14.93 -6.70
CA LEU A 432 11.37 -16.15 -7.02
C LEU A 432 10.13 -16.24 -6.13
N SER A 433 8.94 -16.09 -6.70
CA SER A 433 7.74 -16.59 -6.03
C SER A 433 7.35 -17.90 -6.68
N SER A 434 7.66 -19.02 -6.01
CA SER A 434 7.15 -20.33 -6.40
C SER A 434 6.30 -20.85 -5.26
N HIS A 435 5.10 -21.30 -5.58
CA HIS A 435 4.22 -21.97 -4.63
C HIS A 435 4.56 -23.46 -4.44
N LYS A 436 5.57 -23.99 -5.17
CA LYS A 436 5.91 -25.42 -5.15
C LYS A 436 7.40 -25.64 -4.89
N THR A 437 7.68 -26.70 -4.14
CA THR A 437 9.01 -27.23 -3.90
C THR A 437 9.52 -27.96 -5.13
N VAL A 438 10.15 -27.22 -6.01
CA VAL A 438 10.69 -27.79 -7.23
C VAL A 438 12.17 -27.47 -7.31
N PRO A 439 13.02 -28.36 -7.86
CA PRO A 439 14.42 -28.03 -8.11
C PRO A 439 14.52 -26.76 -8.96
N ILE A 440 15.24 -25.77 -8.46
CA ILE A 440 15.48 -24.49 -9.13
C ILE A 440 16.98 -24.33 -9.31
N TYR A 441 17.42 -24.17 -10.56
CA TYR A 441 18.79 -23.77 -10.84
C TYR A 441 18.94 -22.24 -10.75
N ILE A 442 19.83 -21.78 -9.86
CA ILE A 442 20.16 -20.37 -9.71
C ILE A 442 21.56 -20.11 -10.30
N PRO A 443 21.74 -19.15 -11.21
CA PRO A 443 23.06 -18.82 -11.74
C PRO A 443 24.03 -18.27 -10.70
N ASN A 444 25.33 -18.57 -10.85
CA ASN A 444 26.41 -18.04 -10.01
C ASN A 444 26.64 -16.52 -10.13
N SER A 445 25.91 -15.84 -11.00
CA SER A 445 25.90 -14.37 -11.11
C SER A 445 24.99 -13.70 -10.09
N VAL A 446 24.04 -14.45 -9.50
CA VAL A 446 23.07 -13.89 -8.56
C VAL A 446 23.77 -13.47 -7.27
N THR A 447 23.62 -12.21 -6.91
CA THR A 447 24.16 -11.60 -5.68
C THR A 447 23.07 -11.23 -4.68
N THR A 448 21.86 -10.95 -5.18
CA THR A 448 20.66 -10.73 -4.37
C THR A 448 19.62 -11.77 -4.76
N LEU A 449 19.26 -12.62 -3.81
CA LEU A 449 18.23 -13.64 -3.98
C LEU A 449 17.10 -13.35 -3.01
N THR A 450 15.87 -13.26 -3.51
CA THR A 450 14.67 -13.16 -2.69
C THR A 450 13.71 -14.26 -3.10
N PHE A 451 13.03 -14.87 -2.14
CA PHE A 451 11.97 -15.81 -2.45
C PHE A 451 10.74 -15.65 -1.56
N LEU A 452 9.58 -16.02 -2.11
CA LEU A 452 8.35 -16.18 -1.36
C LEU A 452 8.29 -17.65 -0.86
N VAL A 453 8.35 -17.85 0.45
CA VAL A 453 8.18 -19.17 1.08
C VAL A 453 6.72 -19.34 1.42
N ASP A 454 6.07 -20.32 0.79
CA ASP A 454 4.80 -20.82 1.31
C ASP A 454 5.06 -21.73 2.52
N ASN A 455 4.23 -21.64 3.55
CA ASN A 455 4.44 -22.03 4.96
C ASN A 455 4.83 -23.52 5.22
N GLN A 456 4.98 -24.34 4.20
CA GLN A 456 4.97 -25.80 4.34
C GLN A 456 6.35 -26.44 4.09
N ILE A 457 7.16 -26.02 3.11
CA ILE A 457 8.38 -26.78 2.77
C ILE A 457 9.46 -25.91 2.11
N TYR A 458 10.69 -25.96 2.63
CA TYR A 458 11.86 -25.40 1.95
C TYR A 458 12.21 -26.28 0.75
N PRO A 459 12.27 -25.72 -0.48
CA PRO A 459 12.79 -26.50 -1.59
C PRO A 459 14.27 -26.81 -1.32
N GLU A 460 14.77 -27.94 -1.81
CA GLU A 460 16.21 -28.17 -1.94
C GLU A 460 16.78 -27.16 -2.94
N ILE A 461 16.99 -25.92 -2.49
CA ILE A 461 17.61 -24.85 -3.27
C ILE A 461 19.09 -24.84 -2.92
N GLU A 462 19.91 -25.16 -3.91
CA GLU A 462 21.34 -24.88 -3.83
C GLU A 462 21.54 -23.38 -4.06
N ILE A 463 21.79 -22.63 -2.98
CA ILE A 463 22.07 -21.20 -3.07
C ILE A 463 23.51 -21.00 -3.54
N PRO A 464 23.74 -20.27 -4.66
CA PRO A 464 25.09 -20.02 -5.15
C PRO A 464 25.96 -19.27 -4.13
N SER A 465 27.26 -19.58 -4.11
CA SER A 465 28.24 -18.92 -3.23
C SER A 465 28.41 -17.42 -3.51
N SER A 466 27.89 -16.92 -4.64
CA SER A 466 27.85 -15.51 -5.02
C SER A 466 26.80 -14.69 -4.28
N VAL A 467 25.78 -15.32 -3.69
CA VAL A 467 24.70 -14.61 -3.00
C VAL A 467 25.26 -13.90 -1.77
N ARG A 468 25.00 -12.59 -1.66
CA ARG A 468 25.41 -11.70 -0.57
C ARG A 468 24.22 -11.17 0.21
N THR A 469 23.07 -11.04 -0.46
CA THR A 469 21.81 -10.58 0.12
C THR A 469 20.75 -11.67 -0.07
N LEU A 470 20.16 -12.11 1.03
CA LEU A 470 19.12 -13.14 1.04
C LEU A 470 17.85 -12.58 1.70
N GLY A 471 16.76 -12.60 0.95
CA GLY A 471 15.44 -12.15 1.37
C GLY A 471 14.43 -13.30 1.36
N ALA A 472 13.55 -13.35 2.35
CA ALA A 472 12.46 -14.33 2.35
C ALA A 472 11.15 -13.75 2.90
N TYR A 473 10.08 -13.90 2.13
CA TYR A 473 8.72 -13.55 2.53
C TYR A 473 7.95 -14.79 2.98
N GLY A 474 7.07 -14.67 3.96
CA GLY A 474 6.19 -15.76 4.42
C GLY A 474 6.90 -16.92 5.13
N ALA A 475 8.23 -16.86 5.31
CA ALA A 475 9.00 -17.94 5.92
C ALA A 475 8.78 -18.00 7.44
N ASN A 476 8.61 -19.21 7.98
CA ASN A 476 8.78 -19.44 9.41
C ASN A 476 10.28 -19.37 9.76
N PHE A 477 10.68 -18.27 10.41
CA PHE A 477 12.07 -17.99 10.78
C PHE A 477 12.75 -19.13 11.54
N GLU A 478 12.00 -19.84 12.40
CA GLU A 478 12.55 -20.89 13.28
C GLU A 478 13.14 -22.07 12.51
N LYS A 479 12.67 -22.31 11.29
CA LYS A 479 13.07 -23.46 10.47
C LYS A 479 14.08 -23.09 9.38
N PHE A 480 14.50 -21.83 9.30
CA PHE A 480 15.37 -21.35 8.24
C PHE A 480 16.83 -21.77 8.48
N PRO A 481 17.48 -22.50 7.55
CA PRO A 481 18.79 -23.10 7.81
C PRO A 481 19.95 -22.12 7.57
N PHE A 482 20.08 -21.09 8.41
CA PHE A 482 21.09 -20.02 8.25
C PHE A 482 22.54 -20.51 8.07
N HIS A 483 22.88 -21.61 8.72
CA HIS A 483 24.24 -22.17 8.69
C HIS A 483 24.66 -22.66 7.30
N LEU A 484 23.70 -22.86 6.38
CA LEU A 484 23.98 -23.32 5.01
C LEU A 484 24.47 -22.18 4.09
N PHE A 485 24.46 -20.92 4.54
CA PHE A 485 24.72 -19.76 3.68
C PHE A 485 25.88 -18.88 4.20
N PRO A 486 27.12 -19.42 4.28
CA PRO A 486 28.24 -18.72 4.92
C PRO A 486 28.66 -17.42 4.22
N ASN A 487 28.25 -17.21 2.97
CA ASN A 487 28.60 -16.03 2.17
C ASN A 487 27.54 -14.91 2.22
N VAL A 488 26.39 -15.15 2.85
CA VAL A 488 25.32 -14.14 2.97
C VAL A 488 25.71 -13.13 4.04
N THR A 489 25.82 -11.86 3.62
CA THR A 489 26.20 -10.73 4.47
C THR A 489 24.99 -9.94 4.96
N THR A 490 23.91 -9.94 4.17
CA THR A 490 22.66 -9.25 4.49
C THR A 490 21.53 -10.25 4.43
N PHE A 491 20.77 -10.32 5.52
CA PHE A 491 19.59 -11.14 5.61
C PHE A 491 18.39 -10.26 5.96
N TRP A 492 17.27 -10.41 5.26
CA TRP A 492 16.00 -9.84 5.70
C TRP A 492 14.83 -10.82 5.52
N PHE A 493 13.83 -10.70 6.38
CA PHE A 493 12.61 -11.48 6.33
C PHE A 493 11.41 -10.56 6.49
N SER A 494 10.28 -10.96 5.91
CA SER A 494 8.99 -10.41 6.29
C SER A 494 7.95 -11.52 6.36
N LYS A 495 7.07 -11.43 7.37
CA LYS A 495 5.95 -12.35 7.53
C LYS A 495 4.88 -12.12 6.44
N SER A 496 4.75 -10.89 5.96
CA SER A 496 3.80 -10.53 4.92
C SER A 496 4.37 -10.82 3.53
N ASP A 497 3.57 -11.48 2.70
CA ASP A 497 3.80 -11.57 1.25
C ASP A 497 3.58 -10.16 0.66
N PRO A 498 4.57 -9.58 -0.06
CA PRO A 498 4.43 -8.24 -0.63
C PRO A 498 3.32 -8.16 -1.69
N TYR A 499 2.86 -9.29 -2.23
CA TYR A 499 1.77 -9.34 -3.21
C TYR A 499 0.40 -9.58 -2.57
N ASN A 500 0.33 -9.97 -1.30
CA ASN A 500 -0.92 -10.20 -0.60
C ASN A 500 -1.29 -8.99 0.27
N LEU A 501 -1.91 -7.99 -0.35
CA LEU A 501 -2.36 -6.77 0.33
C LEU A 501 -3.50 -7.00 1.33
N ASN A 502 -4.13 -8.19 1.31
CA ASN A 502 -5.32 -8.50 2.10
C ASN A 502 -5.04 -9.26 3.41
N ASN A 503 -3.82 -9.74 3.63
CA ASN A 503 -3.42 -10.41 4.88
C ASN A 503 -2.50 -9.48 5.68
N ASN A 504 -3.10 -8.60 6.48
CA ASN A 504 -2.40 -7.70 7.42
C ASN A 504 -2.39 -8.26 8.84
#